data_AF-A0A7S4D5A2-F1
#
_entry.id   AF-A0A7S4D5A2-F1
#
_cell.length_a   1.000
_cell.length_b   1.000
_cell.length_c   1.000
_cell.angle_alpha   90.00
_cell.angle_beta   90.00
_cell.angle_gamma   90.00
#
_symmetry.space_group_name_H-M   'P 1'
#
loop_
_entity.id
_entity.type
_entity.pdbx_description
1 polymer ?
#
loop_
_entity_poly.entity_id
_entity_poly.type
_entity_poly.pdbx_seq_one_letter_code
_entity_poly.pdbx_strand_id
1 'polypeptide(L)'
;MICRQFRPTAATRHTIAKKIRLFESTSYRCALFSTQQSTRKVALQLDYYYSAQYAGVAVAERQGLYTERGLELIVLPDCHVGTEAKSVREYQDAHPEALAVGTAEQNVLVPALARDPSLRVRAVAAMFHRSPLGLAALPGGGGGGPAG
;
A
#
# COMPACT_ATOMS: atom_id res chain seq x y z
N MET A 1 5.54 14.69 -17.26
CA MET A 1 5.48 16.05 -17.83
C MET A 1 6.77 16.32 -18.62
N ILE A 2 6.75 16.08 -19.93
CA ILE A 2 7.65 16.70 -20.93
C ILE A 2 6.79 16.87 -22.18
N CYS A 3 6.51 18.11 -22.52
CA CYS A 3 5.70 18.51 -23.67
C CYS A 3 6.66 18.76 -24.85
N ARG A 4 6.54 18.02 -25.96
CA ARG A 4 7.27 18.33 -27.19
C ARG A 4 6.48 19.34 -28.02
N GLN A 5 6.95 20.59 -28.01
CA GLN A 5 6.53 21.65 -28.93
C GLN A 5 6.90 21.28 -30.37
N PHE A 6 5.89 21.18 -31.22
CA PHE A 6 6.04 21.16 -32.67
C PHE A 6 6.20 22.61 -33.15
N ARG A 7 7.36 22.96 -33.73
CA ARG A 7 7.59 24.23 -34.43
C ARG A 7 7.30 24.03 -35.92
N PRO A 8 6.36 24.74 -36.54
CA PRO A 8 6.36 24.93 -37.98
C PRO A 8 7.27 26.10 -38.35
N THR A 9 8.22 25.83 -39.25
CA THR A 9 9.11 26.82 -39.87
C THR A 9 8.33 27.71 -40.84
N ALA A 10 8.65 29.00 -40.80
CA ALA A 10 8.08 30.03 -41.65
C ALA A 10 8.51 29.88 -43.11
N ALA A 11 7.54 29.75 -44.03
CA ALA A 11 7.73 30.13 -45.41
C ALA A 11 6.36 30.46 -46.03
N THR A 12 6.35 31.55 -46.79
CA THR A 12 5.28 31.98 -47.71
C THR A 12 4.14 32.81 -47.08
N ARG A 13 4.47 34.08 -46.82
CA ARG A 13 3.50 35.19 -46.95
C ARG A 13 3.12 35.28 -48.43
N HIS A 14 1.83 35.36 -48.75
CA HIS A 14 1.24 36.30 -49.72
C HIS A 14 -0.30 36.23 -49.61
N THR A 15 -0.86 37.34 -49.14
CA THR A 15 -2.15 37.95 -49.50
C THR A 15 -3.38 37.05 -49.67
N ILE A 16 -4.35 37.18 -48.76
CA ILE A 16 -5.76 37.54 -49.04
C ILE A 16 -6.45 37.81 -47.70
N ALA A 17 -6.79 39.08 -47.47
CA ALA A 17 -7.67 39.51 -46.40
C ALA A 17 -9.11 39.07 -46.68
N LYS A 18 -9.81 38.49 -45.70
CA LYS A 18 -11.28 38.56 -45.59
C LYS A 18 -11.80 38.05 -44.23
N LYS A 19 -12.36 39.01 -43.47
CA LYS A 19 -13.64 38.91 -42.71
C LYS A 19 -13.67 38.19 -41.34
N ILE A 20 -13.53 39.00 -40.29
CA ILE A 20 -14.43 39.18 -39.12
C ILE A 20 -15.12 37.91 -38.56
N ARG A 21 -14.83 37.58 -37.29
CA ARG A 21 -15.81 37.60 -36.16
C ARG A 21 -15.08 37.35 -34.83
N LEU A 22 -15.16 38.35 -33.94
CA LEU A 22 -15.07 38.16 -32.49
C LEU A 22 -16.24 37.25 -32.09
N PHE A 23 -15.96 36.21 -31.32
CA PHE A 23 -17.00 35.45 -30.62
C PHE A 23 -16.52 35.17 -29.20
N GLU A 24 -17.24 35.78 -28.26
CA GLU A 24 -17.14 35.58 -26.83
C GLU A 24 -17.57 34.16 -26.42
N SER A 25 -17.09 33.77 -25.24
CA SER A 25 -17.76 32.90 -24.28
C SER A 25 -18.20 31.51 -24.77
N THR A 26 -17.42 30.50 -24.40
CA THR A 26 -18.02 29.24 -23.98
C THR A 26 -17.31 28.77 -22.72
N SER A 27 -17.97 29.07 -21.60
CA SER A 27 -17.73 28.48 -20.29
C SER A 27 -17.61 26.96 -20.44
N TYR A 28 -16.38 26.44 -20.34
CA TYR A 28 -16.16 25.02 -20.13
C TYR A 28 -16.60 24.70 -18.70
N ARG A 29 -17.92 24.50 -18.53
CA ARG A 29 -18.44 23.69 -17.44
C ARG A 29 -17.92 22.27 -17.65
N CYS A 30 -16.70 22.03 -17.19
CA CYS A 30 -16.22 20.68 -16.93
C CYS A 30 -17.06 20.19 -15.76
N ALA A 31 -18.16 19.51 -16.08
CA ALA A 31 -18.97 18.83 -15.08
C ALA A 31 -18.03 17.87 -14.35
N LEU A 32 -17.68 18.24 -13.12
CA LEU A 32 -17.11 17.33 -12.15
C LEU A 32 -18.20 16.31 -11.84
N PHE A 33 -18.30 15.29 -12.69
CA PHE A 33 -18.83 14.01 -12.29
C PHE A 33 -17.87 13.49 -11.21
N SER A 34 -18.14 13.88 -9.95
CA SER A 34 -17.74 13.08 -8.81
C SER A 34 -18.57 11.81 -8.91
N THR A 35 -18.08 10.83 -9.66
CA THR A 35 -18.49 9.46 -9.43
C THR A 35 -18.07 9.19 -7.99
N GLN A 36 -19.04 9.00 -7.09
CA GLN A 36 -18.78 8.30 -5.84
C GLN A 36 -18.27 6.91 -6.23
N GLN A 37 -16.97 6.80 -6.47
CA GLN A 37 -16.32 5.50 -6.48
C GLN A 37 -16.38 5.02 -5.04
N SER A 38 -17.25 4.04 -4.80
CA SER A 38 -17.24 3.28 -3.56
C SER A 38 -15.82 2.76 -3.36
N THR A 39 -15.15 3.26 -2.32
CA THR A 39 -13.80 2.83 -1.96
C THR A 39 -13.86 1.41 -1.43
N ARG A 40 -12.95 0.57 -1.92
CA ARG A 40 -12.85 -0.81 -1.41
C ARG A 40 -12.04 -0.76 -0.12
N LYS A 41 -12.63 -1.28 0.96
CA LYS A 41 -11.96 -1.35 2.26
C LYS A 41 -10.92 -2.45 2.28
N VAL A 42 -9.72 -2.10 2.71
CA VAL A 42 -8.62 -3.02 2.95
C VAL A 42 -8.18 -2.87 4.39
N ALA A 43 -8.38 -3.91 5.19
CA ALA A 43 -7.91 -3.95 6.56
C ALA A 43 -6.54 -4.61 6.62
N LEU A 44 -5.56 -3.92 7.21
CA LEU A 44 -4.18 -4.36 7.32
C LEU A 44 -3.84 -4.70 8.78
N GLN A 45 -3.64 -5.98 9.05
CA GLN A 45 -3.14 -6.51 10.31
C GLN A 45 -1.60 -6.54 10.30
N LEU A 46 -0.96 -5.76 11.17
CA LEU A 46 0.50 -5.80 11.33
C LEU A 46 0.89 -6.92 12.31
N ASP A 47 1.98 -7.64 12.02
CA ASP A 47 2.63 -8.62 12.91
C ASP A 47 3.52 -7.99 13.99
N TYR A 48 3.69 -6.67 13.92
CA TYR A 48 4.45 -5.90 14.89
C TYR A 48 3.90 -4.48 15.00
N TYR A 49 4.34 -3.71 15.99
CA TYR A 49 3.97 -2.30 16.07
C TYR A 49 4.37 -1.56 14.79
N TYR A 50 3.66 -0.49 14.43
CA TYR A 50 3.83 0.25 13.17
C TYR A 50 5.20 0.95 13.07
N SER A 51 6.25 0.17 12.84
CA SER A 51 7.66 0.54 12.89
C SER A 51 8.21 0.91 11.51
N ALA A 52 9.52 1.21 11.46
CA ALA A 52 10.23 1.47 10.21
C ALA A 52 10.13 0.32 9.19
N GLN A 53 9.84 -0.92 9.61
CA GLN A 53 9.65 -2.04 8.69
C GLN A 53 8.45 -1.85 7.74
N TYR A 54 7.49 -1.00 8.13
CA TYR A 54 6.31 -0.67 7.33
C TYR A 54 6.36 0.75 6.74
N ALA A 55 7.54 1.37 6.65
CA ALA A 55 7.69 2.72 6.10
C ALA A 55 7.06 2.87 4.71
N GLY A 56 7.08 1.82 3.88
CA GLY A 56 6.42 1.81 2.57
C GLY A 56 4.90 2.01 2.65
N VAL A 57 4.24 1.41 3.65
CA VAL A 57 2.80 1.58 3.91
C VAL A 57 2.52 3.01 4.33
N ALA A 58 3.30 3.53 5.30
CA ALA A 58 3.14 4.89 5.81
C ALA A 58 3.36 5.96 4.74
N VAL A 59 4.35 5.76 3.86
CA VAL A 59 4.60 6.67 2.73
C VAL A 59 3.45 6.62 1.73
N ALA A 60 2.96 5.44 1.38
CA ALA A 60 1.85 5.28 0.43
C ALA A 60 0.54 5.89 0.97
N GLU A 61 0.28 5.73 2.27
CA GLU A 61 -0.85 6.35 2.97
C GLU A 61 -0.73 7.88 2.96
N ARG A 62 0.43 8.42 3.39
CA ARG A 62 0.68 9.87 3.41
C ARG A 62 0.60 10.52 2.03
N GLN A 63 1.00 9.79 0.98
CA GLN A 63 0.92 10.25 -0.40
C GLN A 63 -0.47 10.03 -1.04
N GLY A 64 -1.43 9.42 -0.33
CA GLY A 64 -2.77 9.17 -0.85
C GLY A 64 -2.84 8.08 -1.92
N LEU A 65 -1.79 7.26 -2.09
CA LEU A 65 -1.69 6.28 -3.18
C LEU A 65 -2.79 5.20 -3.09
N TYR A 66 -3.25 4.86 -1.89
CA TYR A 66 -4.39 3.95 -1.72
C TYR A 66 -5.68 4.60 -2.23
N THR A 67 -5.96 5.83 -1.82
CA THR A 67 -7.16 6.59 -2.22
C THR A 67 -7.18 6.85 -3.73
N GLU A 68 -6.03 7.20 -4.34
CA GLU A 68 -5.88 7.32 -5.79
C GLU A 68 -6.22 6.04 -6.56
N ARG A 69 -6.13 4.87 -5.89
CA ARG A 69 -6.49 3.57 -6.43
C ARG A 69 -7.87 3.07 -5.96
N GLY A 70 -8.66 3.94 -5.35
CA GLY A 70 -9.99 3.61 -4.84
C GLY A 70 -9.97 2.63 -3.67
N LEU A 71 -8.87 2.62 -2.89
CA LEU A 71 -8.72 1.82 -1.69
C LEU A 71 -8.81 2.69 -0.44
N GLU A 72 -9.58 2.24 0.53
CA GLU A 72 -9.59 2.77 1.90
C GLU A 72 -8.78 1.81 2.77
N LEU A 73 -7.59 2.24 3.19
CA LEU A 73 -6.74 1.44 4.07
C LEU A 73 -7.16 1.67 5.52
N ILE A 74 -7.37 0.57 6.25
CA ILE A 74 -7.65 0.56 7.69
C ILE A 74 -6.52 -0.23 8.35
N VAL A 75 -5.63 0.45 9.06
CA VAL A 75 -4.58 -0.23 9.84
C VAL A 75 -5.17 -0.70 11.16
N LEU A 76 -5.09 -1.99 11.43
CA LEU A 76 -5.62 -2.61 12.64
C LEU A 76 -4.61 -2.53 13.80
N PRO A 77 -5.07 -2.65 15.06
CA PRO A 77 -4.18 -2.82 16.21
C PRO A 77 -3.22 -3.99 16.03
N ASP A 78 -2.08 -3.95 16.69
CA ASP A 78 -1.11 -5.04 16.71
C ASP A 78 -1.72 -6.33 17.26
N CYS A 79 -1.39 -7.47 16.63
CA CYS A 79 -1.80 -8.78 17.10
C CYS A 79 -0.69 -9.45 17.92
N HIS A 80 -1.05 -10.41 18.75
CA HIS A 80 -0.06 -11.23 19.44
C HIS A 80 0.74 -12.08 18.46
N VAL A 81 2.03 -12.27 18.76
CA VAL A 81 2.90 -13.12 17.96
C VAL A 81 2.32 -14.54 17.87
N GLY A 82 2.21 -15.07 16.66
CA GLY A 82 1.63 -16.38 16.38
C GLY A 82 0.12 -16.39 16.15
N THR A 83 -0.57 -15.24 16.29
CA THR A 83 -2.01 -15.12 16.03
C THR A 83 -2.32 -14.38 14.73
N GLU A 84 -1.33 -13.99 13.93
CA GLU A 84 -1.45 -13.12 12.75
C GLU A 84 -2.47 -13.68 11.74
N ALA A 85 -2.30 -14.94 11.35
CA ALA A 85 -3.19 -15.62 10.41
C ALA A 85 -4.62 -15.75 10.95
N LYS A 86 -4.76 -15.96 12.26
CA LYS A 86 -6.06 -16.05 12.95
C LYS A 86 -6.74 -14.69 12.98
N SER A 87 -6.04 -13.62 13.34
CA SER A 87 -6.56 -12.25 13.36
C SER A 87 -7.04 -11.80 11.98
N VAL A 88 -6.29 -12.12 10.91
CA VAL A 88 -6.74 -11.84 9.53
C VAL A 88 -8.01 -12.62 9.19
N ARG A 89 -8.07 -13.91 9.54
CA ARG A 89 -9.25 -14.76 9.28
C ARG A 89 -10.48 -14.26 10.03
N GLU A 90 -10.35 -14.00 11.33
CA GLU A 90 -11.41 -13.49 12.20
C GLU A 90 -11.93 -12.14 11.69
N TYR A 91 -11.05 -11.22 11.32
CA TYR A 91 -11.46 -9.95 10.73
C TYR A 91 -12.22 -10.16 9.41
N GLN A 92 -11.72 -11.04 8.53
CA GLN A 92 -12.38 -11.33 7.27
C GLN A 92 -13.76 -11.98 7.45
N ASP A 93 -13.94 -12.83 8.47
CA ASP A 93 -15.25 -13.42 8.81
C ASP A 93 -16.24 -12.37 9.33
N ALA A 94 -15.77 -11.45 10.17
CA ALA A 94 -16.60 -10.38 10.73
C ALA A 94 -16.96 -9.29 9.69
N HIS A 95 -16.09 -9.08 8.70
CA HIS A 95 -16.19 -8.01 7.70
C HIS A 95 -16.10 -8.55 6.26
N PRO A 96 -17.11 -9.29 5.77
CA PRO A 96 -17.10 -9.87 4.44
C PRO A 96 -17.06 -8.84 3.30
N GLU A 97 -17.42 -7.58 3.57
CA GLU A 97 -17.35 -6.46 2.64
C GLU A 97 -15.95 -5.86 2.47
N ALA A 98 -15.04 -6.16 3.39
CA ALA A 98 -13.65 -5.70 3.36
C ALA A 98 -12.71 -6.83 2.93
N LEU A 99 -11.56 -6.47 2.38
CA LEU A 99 -10.45 -7.39 2.21
C LEU A 99 -9.54 -7.31 3.42
N ALA A 100 -9.39 -8.41 4.18
CA ALA A 100 -8.40 -8.51 5.23
C ALA A 100 -7.07 -8.99 4.65
N VAL A 101 -6.00 -8.26 4.96
CA VAL A 101 -4.62 -8.66 4.69
C VAL A 101 -3.81 -8.51 5.97
N GLY A 102 -2.72 -9.25 6.08
CA GLY A 102 -1.80 -9.07 7.18
C GLY A 102 -0.37 -9.35 6.78
N THR A 103 0.54 -8.93 7.64
CA THR A 103 1.95 -9.31 7.58
C THR A 103 2.21 -10.44 8.57
N ALA A 104 3.18 -11.28 8.27
CA ALA A 104 3.63 -12.36 9.14
C ALA A 104 5.00 -12.83 8.65
N GLU A 105 5.88 -13.20 9.57
CA GLU A 105 7.09 -13.93 9.23
C GLU A 105 6.78 -15.37 8.78
N GLN A 106 7.59 -15.92 7.87
CA GLN A 106 7.35 -17.26 7.30
C GLN A 106 7.42 -18.38 8.36
N ASN A 107 8.37 -18.27 9.30
CA ASN A 107 8.54 -19.16 10.46
C ASN A 107 7.33 -19.13 11.41
N VAL A 108 6.46 -18.12 11.33
CA VAL A 108 5.22 -18.04 12.10
C VAL A 108 4.04 -18.55 11.27
N LEU A 109 3.92 -18.08 10.03
CA LEU A 109 2.79 -18.39 9.15
C LEU A 109 2.72 -19.88 8.75
N VAL A 110 3.85 -20.49 8.38
CA VAL A 110 3.87 -21.87 7.89
C VAL A 110 3.43 -22.87 8.97
N PRO A 111 3.97 -22.82 10.22
CA PRO A 111 3.49 -23.70 11.28
C PRO A 111 2.03 -23.42 11.66
N ALA A 112 1.57 -22.17 11.62
CA ALA A 112 0.17 -21.85 11.91
C ALA A 112 -0.78 -22.54 10.92
N LEU A 113 -0.50 -22.47 9.62
CA LEU A 113 -1.32 -23.12 8.59
C LEU A 113 -1.20 -24.65 8.61
N ALA A 114 -0.05 -25.20 9.00
CA ALA A 114 0.12 -26.63 9.18
C ALA A 114 -0.72 -27.17 10.36
N ARG A 115 -0.86 -26.38 11.43
CA ARG A 115 -1.69 -26.73 12.60
C ARG A 115 -3.17 -26.52 12.35
N ASP A 116 -3.53 -25.46 11.65
CA ASP A 116 -4.92 -25.11 11.37
C ASP A 116 -5.12 -24.68 9.90
N PRO A 117 -5.40 -25.65 9.01
CA PRO A 117 -5.71 -25.35 7.62
C PRO A 117 -7.01 -24.56 7.43
N SER A 118 -7.90 -24.50 8.44
CA SER A 118 -9.19 -23.79 8.36
C SER A 118 -9.02 -22.27 8.35
N LEU A 119 -7.85 -21.76 8.74
CA LEU A 119 -7.49 -20.34 8.65
C LEU A 119 -7.59 -19.81 7.21
N ARG A 120 -7.38 -20.66 6.20
CA ARG A 120 -7.59 -20.35 4.77
C ARG A 120 -6.93 -19.04 4.30
N VAL A 121 -5.81 -18.67 4.91
CA VAL A 121 -4.98 -17.54 4.46
C VAL A 121 -3.90 -17.99 3.49
N ARG A 122 -3.45 -17.08 2.62
CA ARG A 122 -2.40 -17.35 1.63
C ARG A 122 -1.42 -16.19 1.58
N ALA A 123 -0.13 -16.50 1.53
CA ALA A 123 0.91 -15.51 1.25
C ALA A 123 0.80 -15.03 -0.21
N VAL A 124 0.69 -13.71 -0.41
CA VAL A 124 0.54 -13.09 -1.73
C VAL A 124 1.76 -12.26 -2.15
N ALA A 125 2.58 -11.83 -1.20
CA ALA A 125 3.78 -11.02 -1.42
C ALA A 125 4.77 -11.22 -0.27
N ALA A 126 6.01 -10.76 -0.46
CA ALA A 126 7.03 -10.72 0.58
C ALA A 126 7.56 -9.28 0.70
N MET A 127 7.60 -8.74 1.92
CA MET A 127 8.20 -7.43 2.22
C MET A 127 9.72 -7.48 2.31
N PHE A 128 10.23 -8.58 2.87
CA PHE A 128 11.65 -8.88 2.99
C PHE A 128 11.93 -10.22 2.31
N HIS A 129 13.07 -10.33 1.62
CA HIS A 129 13.42 -11.57 0.96
C HIS A 129 13.92 -12.62 1.97
N ARG A 130 14.86 -12.25 2.84
CA ARG A 130 15.42 -13.09 3.90
C ARG A 130 15.78 -12.25 5.11
N SER A 131 15.45 -12.74 6.30
CA SER A 131 15.95 -12.24 7.58
C SER A 131 16.70 -13.38 8.30
N PRO A 132 17.82 -13.07 8.99
CA PRO A 132 18.48 -14.06 9.84
C PRO A 132 17.64 -14.30 11.10
N LEU A 133 17.28 -15.56 11.37
CA LEU A 133 16.79 -15.99 12.68
C LEU A 133 18.01 -16.44 13.50
N GLY A 134 18.24 -15.77 14.63
CA GLY A 134 19.43 -16.03 15.43
C GLY A 134 19.23 -15.77 16.92
N LEU A 135 20.07 -16.39 17.73
CA LEU A 135 20.19 -16.09 19.14
C LEU A 135 21.17 -14.93 19.30
N ALA A 136 20.73 -13.87 19.95
CA ALA A 136 21.59 -12.75 20.33
C ALA A 136 21.82 -12.77 21.84
N ALA A 137 23.07 -12.58 22.25
CA ALA A 137 23.45 -12.44 23.65
C ALA A 137 24.36 -11.22 23.82
N LEU A 138 24.33 -10.62 25.01
CA LEU A 138 25.28 -9.58 25.36
C LEU A 138 26.69 -10.17 25.44
N PRO A 139 27.72 -9.43 25.02
CA PRO A 139 29.10 -9.78 25.31
C PRO A 139 29.29 -10.02 26.82
N GLY A 140 29.86 -11.17 27.20
CA GLY A 140 30.08 -11.54 28.61
C GLY A 140 28.89 -12.17 29.35
N GLY A 141 27.73 -12.36 28.70
CA GLY A 141 26.54 -12.96 29.32
C GLY A 141 26.49 -14.50 29.34
N GLY A 142 27.47 -15.17 28.72
CA GLY A 142 27.67 -16.61 28.89
C GLY A 142 28.48 -16.83 30.15
N GLY A 143 27.88 -17.39 31.21
CA GLY A 143 28.45 -17.51 32.56
C GLY A 143 29.77 -18.28 32.67
N GLY A 144 30.85 -17.66 32.20
CA GLY A 144 32.23 -17.94 32.54
C GLY A 144 32.80 -16.71 33.24
N GLY A 145 32.38 -16.49 34.49
CA GLY A 145 33.11 -15.57 35.37
C GLY A 145 34.55 -16.09 35.55
N PRO A 146 35.54 -15.22 35.82
CA PRO A 146 36.89 -15.66 36.10
C PRO A 146 36.86 -16.60 37.32
N ALA A 147 37.52 -17.75 37.18
CA ALA A 147 37.88 -18.59 38.31
C ALA A 147 38.83 -17.76 39.19
N GLY A 148 38.27 -17.10 40.20
CA GLY A 148 39.00 -16.47 41.30
C GLY A 148 39.17 -17.44 42.45
#